data_AF-A0A484Z038-F1
#
_entry.id   AF-A0A484Z038-F1
#
_cell.length_a   1.000
_cell.length_b   1.000
_cell.length_c   1.000
_cell.angle_alpha   90.00
_cell.angle_beta   90.00
_cell.angle_gamma   90.00
#
_symmetry.space_group_name_H-M   'P 1'
#
loop_
_entity.id
_entity.type
_entity.pdbx_description
1 polymer ?
#
loop_
_entity_poly.entity_id
_entity_poly.type
_entity_poly.pdbx_seq_one_letter_code
_entity_poly.pdbx_strand_id
1 'polypeptide(L)'
;MSILPTNLLFKISAGLAVISLAINPAVANNGQAAFAPVAATTLKESILFAIDRDPSVSQQAAQLGIGQAQIDEARSGWMPQISLNGSTGHSQTTDSSGSLRNSAAWGLSLTQLIYDFGKTNNSISQASSQRDSYRFQLMRTLSDVAEKTALSYVEVKRYADLLQAARENVQALKNVEKLATLRCGCGGEFDLG
;
A
#
# COMPACT_ATOMS: atom_id res chain seq x y z
N MET A 1 35.51 -51.13 35.03
CA MET A 1 34.21 -51.06 35.72
C MET A 1 33.40 -49.93 35.08
N SER A 2 32.95 -50.10 33.84
CA SER A 2 31.55 -50.37 33.45
C SER A 2 30.52 -49.58 34.26
N ILE A 3 29.91 -48.55 33.66
CA ILE A 3 28.44 -48.33 33.60
C ILE A 3 28.15 -47.43 32.36
N LEU A 4 27.13 -47.85 31.60
CA LEU A 4 26.58 -47.42 30.30
C LEU A 4 26.56 -45.92 29.90
N PRO A 5 26.61 -45.62 28.58
CA PRO A 5 26.01 -44.40 28.03
C PRO A 5 24.49 -44.59 27.84
N THR A 6 23.69 -43.85 28.59
CA THR A 6 22.23 -43.79 28.38
C THR A 6 21.93 -42.83 27.23
N ASN A 7 21.60 -43.39 26.08
CA ASN A 7 20.99 -42.69 24.96
C ASN A 7 19.68 -42.03 25.42
N LEU A 8 19.65 -40.70 25.53
CA LEU A 8 18.39 -39.96 25.66
C LEU A 8 17.91 -39.55 24.27
N LEU A 9 16.96 -40.34 23.79
CA LEU A 9 16.12 -40.10 22.64
C LEU A 9 15.50 -38.69 22.66
N PHE A 10 15.79 -37.95 21.59
CA PHE A 10 14.80 -37.30 20.73
C PHE A 10 13.64 -36.57 21.44
N LYS A 11 13.77 -35.24 21.56
CA LYS A 11 12.71 -34.27 21.22
C LYS A 11 13.35 -32.92 20.85
N ILE A 12 13.90 -32.85 19.64
CA ILE A 12 14.17 -31.55 18.99
C ILE A 12 12.79 -30.98 18.65
N SER A 13 12.31 -30.05 19.48
CA SER A 13 11.20 -29.17 19.10
C SER A 13 11.72 -28.19 18.05
N ALA A 14 11.84 -28.67 16.81
CA ALA A 14 12.08 -27.84 15.65
C ALA A 14 10.84 -26.99 15.43
N GLY A 15 10.85 -25.76 15.96
CA GLY A 15 9.94 -24.70 15.56
C GLY A 15 10.28 -24.27 14.15
N LEU A 16 9.98 -25.13 13.16
CA LEU A 16 10.03 -24.80 11.75
C LEU A 16 8.88 -23.81 11.50
N ALA A 17 9.16 -22.51 11.59
CA ALA A 17 8.28 -21.49 11.05
C ALA A 17 8.32 -21.66 9.53
N VAL A 18 7.43 -22.50 9.00
CA VAL A 18 7.14 -22.55 7.57
C VAL A 18 6.59 -21.18 7.22
N ILE A 19 7.43 -20.38 6.56
CA ILE A 19 6.97 -19.22 5.81
C ILE A 19 6.13 -19.79 4.68
N SER A 20 4.82 -19.91 4.93
CA SER A 20 3.84 -20.16 3.89
C SER A 20 3.88 -18.95 2.97
N LEU A 21 4.68 -19.06 1.91
CA LEU A 21 4.62 -18.20 0.76
C LEU A 21 3.22 -18.39 0.18
N ALA A 22 2.28 -17.51 0.51
CA ALA A 22 1.03 -17.41 -0.22
C ALA A 22 1.40 -16.96 -1.63
N ILE A 23 1.60 -17.93 -2.52
CA ILE A 23 1.58 -17.73 -3.96
C ILE A 23 0.13 -17.30 -4.24
N ASN A 24 -0.15 -16.00 -4.17
CA ASN A 24 -1.34 -15.49 -4.82
C ASN A 24 -1.12 -15.78 -6.30
N PRO A 25 -1.94 -16.64 -6.95
CA PRO A 25 -1.94 -16.65 -8.40
C PRO A 25 -2.35 -15.24 -8.79
N ALA A 26 -1.44 -14.53 -9.46
CA ALA A 26 -1.81 -13.40 -10.29
C ALA A 26 -2.84 -13.95 -11.28
N VAL A 27 -4.12 -13.85 -10.91
CA VAL A 27 -5.21 -13.94 -11.86
C VAL A 27 -5.00 -12.72 -12.74
N ALA A 28 -4.32 -12.96 -13.86
CA ALA A 28 -4.42 -12.14 -15.04
C ALA A 28 -5.90 -12.09 -15.42
N ASN A 29 -6.62 -11.14 -14.82
CA ASN A 29 -7.98 -10.83 -15.20
C ASN A 29 -7.89 -9.98 -16.46
N ASN A 30 -7.66 -10.70 -17.55
CA ASN A 30 -7.60 -10.20 -18.90
C ASN A 30 -9.00 -9.67 -19.25
N GLY A 31 -9.11 -8.35 -19.44
CA GLY A 31 -10.04 -7.81 -20.43
C GLY A 31 -11.52 -7.72 -20.11
N GLN A 32 -11.96 -7.64 -18.85
CA GLN A 32 -13.30 -7.13 -18.54
C GLN A 32 -13.25 -6.15 -17.38
N ALA A 33 -12.85 -4.91 -17.69
CA ALA A 33 -13.39 -3.77 -16.99
C ALA A 33 -14.90 -3.83 -17.20
N ALA A 34 -15.62 -4.46 -16.26
CA ALA A 34 -17.05 -4.30 -16.17
C ALA A 34 -17.28 -2.79 -16.06
N PHE A 35 -17.75 -2.18 -17.15
CA PHE A 35 -18.41 -0.90 -17.09
C PHE A 35 -19.63 -1.14 -16.23
N ALA A 36 -19.48 -0.94 -14.92
CA ALA A 36 -20.61 -0.82 -14.04
C ALA A 36 -21.55 0.19 -14.71
N PRO A 37 -22.85 -0.13 -14.84
CA PRO A 37 -23.80 0.82 -15.40
C PRO A 37 -23.61 2.13 -14.65
N VAL A 38 -23.44 3.23 -15.40
CA VAL A 38 -23.30 4.59 -14.88
C VAL A 38 -24.62 4.96 -14.21
N ALA A 39 -24.86 4.39 -13.04
CA ALA A 39 -25.94 4.72 -12.15
C ALA A 39 -25.52 6.02 -11.50
N ALA A 40 -25.76 7.14 -12.21
CA ALA A 40 -25.62 8.53 -11.78
C ALA A 40 -24.84 8.67 -10.47
N THR A 41 -23.55 8.33 -10.51
CA THR A 41 -22.78 8.17 -9.28
C THR A 41 -22.64 9.55 -8.67
N THR A 42 -23.20 9.73 -7.48
CA THR A 42 -23.11 10.99 -6.78
C THR A 42 -21.64 11.34 -6.56
N LEU A 43 -21.30 12.63 -6.51
CA LEU A 43 -19.91 13.09 -6.30
C LEU A 43 -19.23 12.41 -5.10
N LYS A 44 -20.00 12.10 -4.06
CA LYS A 44 -19.51 11.40 -2.87
C LYS A 44 -19.04 9.97 -3.19
N GLU A 45 -19.78 9.27 -4.05
CA GLU A 45 -19.53 7.87 -4.37
C GLU A 45 -18.39 7.71 -5.38
N SER A 46 -18.19 8.68 -6.28
CA SER A 46 -16.99 8.73 -7.12
C SER A 46 -15.71 9.01 -6.31
N ILE A 47 -15.78 9.86 -5.28
CA ILE A 47 -14.65 10.12 -4.37
C ILE A 47 -14.31 8.87 -3.55
N LEU A 48 -15.30 8.18 -2.98
CA LEU A 48 -15.07 6.93 -2.23
C LEU A 48 -14.44 5.86 -3.10
N PHE A 49 -14.93 5.68 -4.33
CA PHE A 49 -14.38 4.74 -5.29
C PHE A 49 -12.94 5.10 -5.70
N ALA A 50 -12.65 6.38 -5.91
CA ALA A 50 -11.30 6.85 -6.23
C ALA A 50 -10.33 6.59 -5.08
N ILE A 51 -10.71 6.91 -3.84
CA ILE A 51 -9.89 6.70 -2.64
C ILE A 51 -9.56 5.21 -2.43
N ASP A 52 -10.54 4.32 -2.61
CA ASP A 52 -10.36 2.87 -2.42
C ASP A 52 -9.37 2.28 -3.44
N ARG A 53 -9.36 2.83 -4.66
CA ARG A 53 -8.53 2.33 -5.77
C ARG A 53 -7.17 3.02 -5.88
N ASP A 54 -6.94 4.13 -5.15
CA ASP A 54 -5.74 4.94 -5.32
C ASP A 54 -4.51 4.30 -4.62
N PRO A 55 -3.46 3.92 -5.36
CA PRO A 55 -2.27 3.32 -4.78
C PRO A 55 -1.51 4.27 -3.84
N SER A 56 -1.60 5.59 -4.04
CA SER A 56 -0.96 6.58 -3.19
C SER A 56 -1.54 6.58 -1.78
N VAL A 57 -2.85 6.35 -1.62
CA VAL A 57 -3.51 6.23 -0.32
C VAL A 57 -2.98 5.01 0.44
N SER A 58 -2.86 3.88 -0.25
CA SER A 58 -2.32 2.64 0.34
C SER A 58 -0.85 2.81 0.77
N GLN A 59 -0.05 3.53 -0.02
CA GLN A 59 1.34 3.83 0.30
C GLN A 59 1.45 4.72 1.55
N GLN A 60 0.64 5.78 1.64
CA GLN A 60 0.64 6.66 2.81
C GLN A 60 0.11 5.94 4.06
N ALA A 61 -0.86 5.04 3.92
CA ALA A 61 -1.32 4.19 5.02
C ALA A 61 -0.21 3.25 5.52
N ALA A 62 0.56 2.64 4.62
CA ALA A 62 1.74 1.85 4.99
C ALA A 62 2.79 2.71 5.71
N GLN A 63 3.02 3.94 5.24
CA GLN A 63 3.94 4.89 5.89
C GLN A 63 3.51 5.24 7.32
N LEU A 64 2.20 5.41 7.55
CA LEU A 64 1.64 5.59 8.89
C LEU A 64 1.89 4.35 9.77
N GLY A 65 1.76 3.15 9.20
CA GLY A 65 2.11 1.89 9.87
C GLY A 65 3.59 1.80 10.26
N ILE A 66 4.50 2.25 9.39
CA ILE A 66 5.93 2.38 9.70
C ILE A 66 6.13 3.34 10.88
N GLY A 67 5.44 4.49 10.87
CA GLY A 67 5.47 5.42 12.01
C GLY A 67 5.02 4.80 13.32
N GLN A 68 4.02 3.91 13.29
CA GLN A 68 3.60 3.16 14.48
C GLN A 68 4.69 2.18 14.95
N ALA A 69 5.29 1.43 14.02
CA ALA A 69 6.38 0.52 14.34
C ALA A 69 7.60 1.24 14.96
N GLN A 70 7.89 2.48 14.52
CA GLN A 70 8.95 3.31 15.11
C GLN A 70 8.64 3.71 16.56
N ILE A 71 7.37 3.94 16.90
CA ILE A 71 6.96 4.19 18.29
C ILE A 71 7.20 2.93 19.12
N ASP A 72 6.85 1.75 18.59
CA ASP A 72 7.02 0.48 19.29
C ASP A 72 8.51 0.11 19.45
N GLU A 73 9.33 0.40 18.44
CA GLU A 73 10.80 0.33 18.52
C GLU A 73 11.34 1.24 19.61
N ALA A 74 10.90 2.51 19.67
CA ALA A 74 11.30 3.42 20.74
C ALA A 74 10.85 2.95 22.13
N ARG A 75 9.66 2.32 22.25
CA ARG A 75 9.19 1.72 23.51
C ARG A 75 10.02 0.51 23.93
N SER A 76 10.55 -0.25 22.97
CA SER A 76 11.39 -1.42 23.25
C SER A 76 12.65 -1.08 24.05
N GLY A 77 13.08 0.19 24.04
CA GLY A 77 14.17 0.70 24.89
C GLY A 77 13.92 0.54 26.39
N TRP A 78 12.65 0.46 26.83
CA TRP A 78 12.30 0.16 28.23
C TRP A 78 12.21 -1.34 28.53
N MET A 79 12.23 -2.18 27.50
CA MET A 79 12.06 -3.62 27.64
C MET A 79 13.42 -4.30 27.90
N PRO A 80 13.45 -5.39 28.68
CA PRO A 80 14.65 -6.19 28.84
C PRO A 80 15.04 -6.81 27.49
N GLN A 81 16.32 -6.66 27.14
CA GLN A 81 16.92 -7.23 25.94
C GLN A 81 17.58 -8.56 26.31
N ILE A 82 17.17 -9.64 25.65
CA ILE A 82 17.75 -10.98 25.83
C ILE A 82 18.60 -11.28 24.59
N SER A 83 19.88 -11.60 24.78
CA SER A 83 20.78 -12.01 23.71
C SER A 83 21.41 -13.37 24.01
N LEU A 84 21.42 -14.24 22.99
CA LEU A 84 22.08 -15.54 23.03
C LEU A 84 23.29 -15.48 22.10
N ASN A 85 24.46 -15.78 22.65
CA ASN A 85 25.72 -15.78 21.93
C ASN A 85 26.31 -17.19 21.98
N GLY A 86 26.76 -17.70 20.84
CA GLY A 86 27.46 -18.98 20.75
C GLY A 86 28.72 -18.80 19.92
N SER A 87 29.84 -19.34 20.39
CA SER A 87 31.09 -19.39 19.64
C SER A 87 31.63 -20.81 19.61
N THR A 88 32.15 -21.21 18.47
CA THR A 88 32.90 -22.44 18.32
C THR A 88 34.24 -22.09 17.70
N GLY A 89 35.32 -22.60 18.29
CA GLY A 89 36.68 -22.29 17.90
C GLY A 89 37.52 -23.56 17.89
N HIS A 90 38.16 -23.80 16.75
CA HIS A 90 39.26 -24.75 16.61
C HIS A 90 40.56 -24.03 16.97
N SER A 91 41.22 -24.44 18.06
CA SER A 91 42.57 -23.97 18.35
C SER A 91 43.57 -25.02 17.87
N GLN A 92 44.40 -24.66 16.90
CA GLN A 92 45.57 -25.45 16.50
C GLN A 92 46.78 -24.98 17.31
N THR A 93 46.74 -25.18 18.63
CA THR A 93 47.97 -25.05 19.42
C THR A 93 48.80 -26.29 19.14
N THR A 94 49.87 -26.14 18.37
CA THR A 94 50.87 -27.20 18.17
C THR A 94 51.72 -27.29 19.43
N ASP A 95 51.18 -27.93 20.46
CA ASP A 95 52.00 -28.55 21.50
C ASP A 95 52.38 -29.94 20.98
N SER A 96 53.57 -30.43 21.33
CA SER A 96 54.22 -31.62 20.77
C SER A 96 53.44 -32.93 20.97
N SER A 97 52.24 -32.88 21.54
CA SER A 97 51.34 -33.99 21.85
C SER A 97 50.12 -34.13 20.92
N GLY A 98 49.95 -33.26 19.91
CA GLY A 98 49.00 -33.50 18.82
C GLY A 98 47.52 -33.63 19.24
N SER A 99 47.04 -32.81 20.17
CA SER A 99 45.62 -32.79 20.54
C SER A 99 44.85 -31.68 19.82
N LEU A 100 43.95 -32.06 18.91
CA LEU A 100 42.93 -31.16 18.38
C LEU A 100 41.94 -30.83 19.49
N ARG A 101 41.97 -29.60 19.99
CA ARG A 101 41.10 -29.16 21.07
C ARG A 101 39.96 -28.33 20.47
N ASN A 102 38.83 -29.01 20.26
CA ASN A 102 37.62 -28.37 19.77
C ASN A 102 36.91 -27.68 20.95
N SER A 103 36.70 -26.37 20.84
CA SER A 103 36.09 -25.55 21.89
C SER A 103 34.74 -25.04 21.40
N ALA A 104 33.70 -25.25 22.20
CA ALA A 104 32.39 -24.64 21.98
C ALA A 104 31.98 -23.93 23.29
N ALA A 105 31.57 -22.68 23.18
CA ALA A 105 31.07 -21.86 24.27
C ALA A 105 29.75 -21.22 23.87
N TRP A 106 28.86 -21.07 24.83
CA TRP A 106 27.60 -20.36 24.66
C TRP A 106 27.33 -19.53 25.90
N GLY A 107 26.66 -18.39 25.73
CA GLY A 107 26.36 -17.44 26.78
C GLY A 107 25.02 -16.76 26.52
N LEU A 108 24.23 -16.61 27.57
CA LEU A 108 22.96 -15.87 27.56
C LEU A 108 23.15 -14.60 28.36
N SER A 109 22.82 -13.45 27.77
CA SER A 109 22.91 -12.14 28.39
C SER A 109 21.54 -11.48 28.45
N LEU A 110 21.22 -10.90 29.61
CA LEU A 110 20.02 -10.10 29.84
C LEU A 110 20.44 -8.68 30.20
N THR A 111 20.02 -7.69 29.42
CA THR A 111 20.33 -6.27 29.66
C THR A 111 19.03 -5.47 29.73
N GLN A 112 18.83 -4.75 30.81
CA GLN A 112 17.66 -3.88 30.98
C GLN A 112 18.10 -2.50 31.46
N LEU A 113 17.53 -1.47 30.83
CA LEU A 113 17.70 -0.10 31.26
C LEU A 113 16.85 0.14 32.53
N ILE A 114 17.50 0.56 33.62
CA ILE A 114 16.80 0.92 34.86
C ILE A 114 16.30 2.37 34.78
N TYR A 115 17.15 3.29 34.31
CA TYR A 115 16.83 4.70 34.21
C TYR A 115 17.79 5.44 33.28
N ASP A 116 17.26 6.37 32.46
CA ASP A 116 18.04 7.15 31.49
C ASP A 116 17.72 8.66 31.49
N PHE A 117 17.16 9.18 32.59
CA PHE A 117 16.79 10.60 32.73
C PHE A 117 15.81 11.11 31.64
N GLY A 118 14.98 10.22 31.08
CA GLY A 118 13.91 10.59 30.15
C GLY A 118 14.32 10.56 28.67
N LYS A 119 15.53 10.10 28.34
CA LYS A 119 15.99 9.95 26.95
C LYS A 119 15.04 9.07 26.13
N THR A 120 14.65 7.91 26.64
CA THR A 120 13.75 6.98 25.94
C THR A 120 12.35 7.56 25.84
N ASN A 121 11.87 8.27 26.87
CA ASN A 121 10.57 8.91 26.82
C ASN A 121 10.51 10.03 25.76
N ASN A 122 11.59 10.81 25.63
CA ASN A 122 11.73 11.81 24.57
C ASN A 122 11.81 11.16 23.19
N SER A 123 12.50 10.01 23.05
CA SER A 123 12.52 9.25 21.79
C SER A 123 11.12 8.76 21.39
N ILE A 124 10.31 8.29 22.35
CA ILE A 124 8.91 7.89 22.11
C ILE A 124 8.08 9.10 21.68
N SER A 125 8.25 10.24 22.35
CA SER A 125 7.55 11.48 22.01
C SER A 125 7.90 11.95 20.59
N GLN A 126 9.19 11.92 20.23
CA GLN A 126 9.66 12.24 18.89
C GLN A 126 9.06 11.31 17.83
N ALA A 127 9.07 9.99 18.08
CA ALA A 127 8.45 9.01 17.18
C ALA A 127 6.94 9.25 17.03
N SER A 128 6.26 9.63 18.12
CA SER A 128 4.83 9.99 18.09
C SER A 128 4.56 11.21 17.19
N SER A 129 5.36 12.28 17.32
CA SER A 129 5.23 13.46 16.46
C SER A 129 5.52 13.14 14.99
N GLN A 130 6.47 12.24 14.72
CA GLN A 130 6.74 11.75 13.37
C GLN A 130 5.55 10.97 12.80
N ARG A 131 4.93 10.10 13.60
CA ARG A 131 3.70 9.37 13.21
C ARG A 131 2.55 10.32 12.92
N ASP A 132 2.39 11.39 13.70
CA ASP A 132 1.36 12.39 13.43
C ASP A 132 1.63 13.16 12.13
N SER A 133 2.90 13.41 11.80
CA SER A 133 3.29 13.98 10.49
C SER A 133 2.86 13.07 9.33
N TYR A 134 3.08 11.76 9.42
CA TYR A 134 2.58 10.79 8.43
C TYR A 134 1.05 10.77 8.34
N ARG A 135 0.36 10.89 9.47
CA ARG A 135 -1.10 10.98 9.50
C ARG A 135 -1.59 12.20 8.73
N PHE A 136 -0.98 13.37 8.92
CA PHE A 136 -1.35 14.57 8.18
C PHE A 136 -1.02 14.47 6.69
N GLN A 137 0.06 13.76 6.32
CA GLN A 137 0.36 13.48 4.92
C GLN A 137 -0.71 12.61 4.26
N LEU A 138 -1.15 11.52 4.93
CA LEU A 138 -2.27 10.70 4.46
C LEU A 138 -3.54 11.53 4.26
N MET A 139 -3.89 12.38 5.23
CA MET A 139 -5.07 13.26 5.13
C MET A 139 -4.94 14.23 3.94
N ARG A 140 -3.75 14.79 3.71
CA ARG A 140 -3.49 15.66 2.55
C ARG A 140 -3.68 14.91 1.23
N THR A 141 -3.18 13.68 1.12
CA THR A 141 -3.36 12.84 -0.08
C THR A 141 -4.84 12.53 -0.32
N LEU A 142 -5.59 12.19 0.73
CA LEU A 142 -7.04 11.97 0.61
C LEU A 142 -7.77 13.24 0.12
N SER A 143 -7.41 14.41 0.64
CA SER A 143 -7.97 15.68 0.18
C SER A 143 -7.63 16.00 -1.28
N ASP A 144 -6.38 15.77 -1.71
CA ASP A 144 -5.94 15.98 -3.10
C ASP A 144 -6.69 15.05 -4.08
N VAL A 145 -6.87 13.78 -3.73
CA VAL A 145 -7.67 12.83 -4.53
C VAL A 145 -9.13 13.27 -4.61
N ALA A 146 -9.72 13.70 -3.50
CA ALA A 146 -11.10 14.20 -3.48
C ALA A 146 -11.26 15.46 -4.34
N GLU A 147 -10.31 16.40 -4.27
CA GLU A 147 -10.30 17.63 -5.06
C GLU A 147 -10.18 17.32 -6.55
N LYS A 148 -9.20 16.50 -6.97
CA LYS A 148 -9.04 16.08 -8.36
C LYS A 148 -10.29 15.42 -8.92
N THR A 149 -10.93 14.56 -8.12
CA THR A 149 -12.18 13.89 -8.51
C THR A 149 -13.33 14.88 -8.67
N ALA A 150 -13.44 15.87 -7.77
CA ALA A 150 -14.45 16.92 -7.86
C ALA A 150 -14.26 17.81 -9.10
N LEU A 151 -13.02 18.23 -9.38
CA LEU A 151 -12.69 19.00 -10.59
C LEU A 151 -13.04 18.22 -11.85
N SER A 152 -12.63 16.95 -11.94
CA SER A 152 -12.93 16.09 -13.09
C SER A 152 -14.45 15.93 -13.31
N TYR A 153 -15.23 15.77 -12.23
CA TYR A 153 -16.68 15.69 -12.33
C TYR A 153 -17.31 16.97 -12.90
N VAL A 154 -16.88 18.14 -12.43
CA VAL A 154 -17.37 19.44 -12.92
C VAL A 154 -16.96 19.67 -14.38
N GLU A 155 -15.74 19.30 -14.75
CA GLU A 155 -15.27 19.40 -16.14
C GLU A 155 -16.11 18.55 -17.10
N VAL A 156 -16.39 17.29 -16.74
CA VAL A 156 -17.23 16.41 -17.56
C VAL A 156 -18.63 16.99 -17.77
N LYS A 157 -19.23 17.57 -16.72
CA LYS A 157 -20.53 18.26 -16.84
C LYS A 157 -20.45 19.45 -17.79
N ARG A 158 -19.43 20.30 -17.67
CA ARG A 158 -19.23 21.45 -18.56
C ARG A 158 -19.09 21.03 -20.02
N TYR A 159 -18.32 19.98 -20.31
CA TYR A 159 -18.15 19.49 -21.68
C TYR A 159 -19.43 18.86 -22.24
N ALA A 160 -20.23 18.21 -21.40
CA ALA A 160 -21.54 17.70 -21.81
C ALA A 160 -22.48 18.84 -22.23
N ASP A 161 -22.54 19.93 -21.47
CA ASP A 161 -23.36 21.10 -21.77
C ASP A 161 -22.91 21.79 -23.08
N LEU A 162 -21.58 21.94 -23.29
CA LEU A 162 -21.04 22.48 -24.53
C LEU A 162 -21.35 21.61 -25.76
N LEU A 163 -21.27 20.29 -25.61
CA LEU A 163 -21.65 19.35 -26.67
C LEU A 163 -23.14 19.41 -26.98
N GLN A 164 -23.99 19.59 -25.98
CA GLN A 164 -25.41 19.76 -26.17
C GLN A 164 -25.70 21.03 -26.98
N ALA A 165 -25.13 22.18 -26.60
CA ALA A 165 -25.28 23.42 -27.35
C ALA A 165 -24.76 23.30 -28.79
N ALA A 166 -23.64 22.60 -29.02
CA ALA A 166 -23.13 22.36 -30.37
C ALA A 166 -24.07 21.49 -31.21
N ARG A 167 -24.68 20.45 -30.62
CA ARG A 167 -25.67 19.60 -31.30
C ARG A 167 -26.93 20.38 -31.67
N GLU A 168 -27.41 21.23 -30.78
CA GLU A 168 -28.57 22.09 -31.02
C GLU A 168 -28.33 23.03 -32.22
N ASN A 169 -27.14 23.63 -32.32
CA ASN A 169 -26.76 24.44 -33.47
C ASN A 169 -26.75 23.64 -34.79
N VAL A 170 -26.18 22.43 -34.79
CA VAL A 170 -26.16 21.57 -35.98
C VAL A 170 -27.57 21.14 -36.39
N GLN A 171 -28.44 20.85 -35.43
CA GLN A 171 -29.85 20.54 -35.71
C GLN A 171 -30.61 21.73 -36.28
N ALA A 172 -30.39 22.94 -35.76
CA ALA A 172 -30.98 24.16 -36.32
C ALA A 172 -30.57 24.35 -37.79
N LEU A 173 -29.28 24.17 -38.11
CA LEU A 173 -28.78 24.27 -39.48
C LEU A 173 -29.37 23.21 -40.41
N LYS A 174 -29.50 21.95 -39.95
CA LYS A 174 -30.17 20.88 -40.72
C LYS A 174 -31.65 21.21 -41.01
N ASN A 175 -32.34 21.85 -40.07
CA ASN A 175 -33.73 22.26 -40.28
C ASN A 175 -33.84 23.36 -41.33
N VAL A 176 -32.90 24.32 -41.35
CA VAL A 176 -32.83 25.37 -42.37
C VAL A 176 -32.51 24.79 -43.74
N GLU A 177 -31.55 23.86 -43.84
CA GLU A 177 -31.23 23.14 -45.08
C GLU A 177 -32.48 22.44 -45.63
N LYS A 178 -33.17 21.65 -44.78
CA LYS A 178 -34.39 20.92 -45.18
C LYS A 178 -35.47 21.86 -45.71
N LEU A 179 -35.66 23.03 -45.11
CA LEU A 179 -36.61 24.05 -45.57
C LEU A 179 -36.22 24.63 -46.93
N ALA A 180 -34.92 24.89 -47.15
CA ALA A 180 -34.42 25.41 -48.43
C ALA A 180 -34.63 24.40 -49.57
N THR A 181 -34.35 23.13 -49.33
CA THR A 181 -34.55 22.06 -50.33
C THR A 181 -36.02 21.87 -50.67
N LEU A 182 -36.91 21.89 -49.68
CA LEU A 182 -38.37 21.82 -49.91
C LEU A 182 -38.86 22.98 -50.77
N ARG A 183 -38.37 24.21 -50.52
CA ARG A 183 -38.75 25.38 -51.32
C ARG A 183 -38.19 25.33 -52.74
N CYS A 184 -36.97 24.83 -52.92
CA CYS A 184 -36.35 24.67 -54.24
C CYS A 184 -37.10 23.60 -55.07
N GLY A 185 -37.49 22.48 -54.45
CA GLY A 185 -38.30 21.44 -55.10
C GLY A 185 -39.69 21.89 -55.52
N CYS A 186 -40.36 22.74 -54.71
CA CYS A 186 -41.67 23.29 -55.05
C CYS A 186 -41.64 24.37 -56.16
N GLY A 187 -40.48 24.97 -56.44
CA GLY A 187 -40.33 25.98 -57.51
C GLY A 187 -39.94 25.40 -58.87
N GLY A 188 -39.30 24.22 -58.90
CA GLY A 188 -38.80 23.60 -60.12
C GLY A 188 -39.85 22.83 -60.94
N GLU A 189 -41.03 22.56 -60.37
CA GLU A 189 -42.08 21.74 -61.02
C GLU A 189 -43.12 22.59 -61.81
N PHE A 190 -42.95 23.91 -61.90
CA PHE A 190 -43.86 24.80 -62.63
C PHE A 190 -43.40 25.17 -64.06
N ASP A 191 -42.28 24.61 -64.56
CA ASP A 191 -41.68 24.97 -65.86
C ASP A 191 -41.68 23.85 -66.93
N LEU A 192 -42.40 22.74 -66.73
CA LEU A 192 -42.52 21.66 -67.73
C LEU A 192 -43.96 21.52 -68.23
N GLY A 193 -44.37 22.45 -69.11
CA GLY A 193 -45.53 22.33 -69.99
C GLY A 193 -45.17 21.71 -71.34
#